data_AF-A0A7C7MQ28-F1
#
_entry.id   AF-A0A7C7MQ28-F1
#
_cell.length_a   1.000
_cell.length_b   1.000
_cell.length_c   1.000
_cell.angle_alpha   90.00
_cell.angle_beta   90.00
_cell.angle_gamma   90.00
#
_symmetry.space_group_name_H-M   'P 1'
#
loop_
_entity.id
_entity.type
_entity.pdbx_description
1 polymer ?
#
loop_
_entity_poly.entity_id
_entity_poly.type
_entity_poly.pdbx_seq_one_letter_code
_entity_poly.pdbx_strand_id
1 'polypeptide(L)'
;PISAGILESITREVVKDLLEQDLGVPVIERDVERTELYIADEVFICGTAVEVQAVGSVDKYQVGAGETGPVVAKLRERFRSVVIGEHPRHPDWCTPVYQGG
;
A
#
# COMPACT_ATOMS: atom_id res chain seq x y z
N PRO A 1 -11.19 9.51 -1.02
CA PRO A 1 -12.22 8.45 -0.80
C PRO A 1 -12.62 7.79 -2.15
N ILE A 2 -13.42 6.72 -2.15
CA ILE A 2 -13.91 6.09 -3.41
C ILE A 2 -14.69 7.10 -4.27
N SER A 3 -15.41 8.04 -3.64
CA SER A 3 -16.17 9.10 -4.32
C SER A 3 -15.32 10.13 -5.09
N ALA A 4 -13.99 10.07 -5.01
CA ALA A 4 -13.08 10.94 -5.78
C ALA A 4 -12.87 10.49 -7.24
N GLY A 5 -13.66 9.53 -7.74
CA GLY A 5 -13.55 9.05 -9.12
C GLY A 5 -12.39 8.08 -9.35
N ILE A 6 -11.96 7.36 -8.31
CA ILE A 6 -10.93 6.32 -8.39
C ILE A 6 -11.55 4.93 -8.55
N LEU A 7 -10.78 3.97 -9.07
CA LEU A 7 -11.16 2.56 -9.02
C LEU A 7 -11.15 2.07 -7.56
N GLU A 8 -12.17 1.29 -7.19
CA GLU A 8 -12.22 0.56 -5.92
C GLU A 8 -11.23 -0.62 -5.96
N SER A 9 -9.95 -0.30 -5.75
CA SER A 9 -8.84 -1.24 -5.86
C SER A 9 -8.85 -2.28 -4.74
N ILE A 10 -8.83 -3.57 -5.09
CA ILE A 10 -8.66 -4.67 -4.12
C ILE A 10 -7.30 -4.55 -3.41
N THR A 11 -6.23 -4.17 -4.13
CA THR A 11 -4.91 -3.96 -3.53
C THR A 11 -4.94 -2.85 -2.49
N ARG A 12 -5.75 -1.80 -2.71
CA ARG A 12 -5.93 -0.72 -1.73
C ARG A 12 -6.60 -1.24 -0.46
N GLU A 13 -7.62 -2.08 -0.56
CA GLU A 13 -8.27 -2.67 0.63
C GLU A 13 -7.31 -3.58 1.41
N VAL A 14 -6.51 -4.39 0.73
CA VAL A 14 -5.43 -5.16 1.36
C VAL A 14 -4.43 -4.24 2.07
N VAL A 15 -3.96 -3.19 1.39
CA VAL A 15 -3.00 -2.23 1.96
C VAL A 15 -3.57 -1.55 3.20
N LYS A 16 -4.85 -1.15 3.17
CA LYS A 16 -5.53 -0.56 4.34
C LYS A 16 -5.53 -1.50 5.52
N ASP A 17 -5.92 -2.76 5.31
CA ASP A 17 -5.90 -3.77 6.37
C ASP A 17 -4.50 -3.95 6.96
N LEU A 18 -3.47 -4.07 6.12
CA LEU A 18 -2.09 -4.24 6.61
C LEU A 18 -1.60 -3.01 7.38
N LEU A 19 -1.91 -1.79 6.91
CA LEU A 19 -1.55 -0.57 7.63
C LEU A 19 -2.17 -0.53 9.02
N GLU A 20 -3.47 -0.80 9.13
CA GLU A 20 -4.20 -0.71 10.40
C GLU A 20 -3.89 -1.88 11.32
N GLN A 21 -3.91 -3.11 10.80
CA GLN A 21 -3.87 -4.34 11.59
C GLN A 21 -2.44 -4.83 11.88
N ASP A 22 -1.47 -4.65 10.97
CA ASP A 22 -0.06 -5.04 11.22
C ASP A 22 0.80 -3.91 11.75
N LEU A 23 0.62 -2.72 11.19
CA LEU A 23 1.54 -1.60 11.43
C LEU A 23 0.99 -0.61 12.45
N GLY A 24 -0.30 -0.71 12.82
CA GLY A 24 -0.95 0.22 13.74
C GLY A 24 -1.00 1.64 13.18
N VAL A 25 -0.99 1.80 11.86
CA VAL A 25 -1.04 3.08 11.14
C VAL A 25 -2.49 3.33 10.71
N PRO A 26 -3.20 4.30 11.32
CA PRO A 26 -4.59 4.59 10.94
C PRO A 26 -4.69 5.07 9.50
N VAL A 27 -5.67 4.56 8.75
CA VAL A 27 -5.91 5.03 7.38
C VAL A 27 -7.09 5.98 7.35
N ILE A 28 -6.86 7.19 6.84
CA ILE A 28 -7.89 8.22 6.70
C ILE A 28 -8.30 8.32 5.23
N GLU A 29 -9.56 7.97 4.96
CA GLU A 29 -10.17 8.19 3.66
C GLU A 29 -10.79 9.58 3.57
N ARG A 30 -10.17 10.46 2.79
CA ARG A 30 -10.68 11.82 2.52
C ARG A 30 -10.27 12.28 1.14
N ASP A 31 -10.78 13.41 0.71
CA ASP A 31 -10.24 14.10 -0.46
C ASP A 31 -8.83 14.57 -0.15
N VAL A 32 -7.95 14.50 -1.15
CA VAL A 32 -6.52 14.83 -1.03
C VAL A 32 -6.19 15.88 -2.07
N GLU A 33 -5.66 17.00 -1.61
CA GLU A 33 -5.23 18.10 -2.46
C GLU A 33 -3.81 17.85 -3.00
N ARG A 34 -3.55 18.35 -4.21
CA ARG A 34 -2.24 18.14 -4.88
C ARG A 34 -1.06 18.65 -4.03
N THR A 35 -1.23 19.78 -3.36
CA THR A 35 -0.17 20.42 -2.57
C THR A 35 0.22 19.62 -1.33
N GLU A 36 -0.67 18.75 -0.83
CA GLU A 36 -0.36 17.87 0.30
C GLU A 36 0.73 16.85 -0.07
N LEU A 37 0.78 16.43 -1.34
CA LEU A 37 1.78 15.49 -1.84
C LEU A 37 3.21 16.06 -1.76
N TYR A 38 3.36 17.38 -1.82
CA TYR A 38 4.68 18.03 -1.77
C TYR A 38 5.25 18.15 -0.36
N ILE A 39 4.41 17.97 0.67
CA ILE A 39 4.79 18.07 2.09
C ILE A 39 4.65 16.74 2.83
N ALA A 40 4.25 15.67 2.14
CA ALA A 40 4.13 14.35 2.71
C ALA A 40 5.52 13.73 3.00
N ASP A 41 5.64 13.03 4.12
CA ASP A 41 6.85 12.29 4.48
C ASP A 41 7.07 11.09 3.55
N GLU A 42 5.98 10.43 3.15
CA GLU A 42 5.98 9.27 2.26
C GLU A 42 4.78 9.33 1.30
N VAL A 43 4.99 8.96 0.03
CA VAL A 43 3.94 8.76 -0.97
C VAL A 43 4.23 7.43 -1.67
N PHE A 44 3.19 6.66 -1.96
CA PHE A 44 3.30 5.42 -2.70
C PHE A 44 2.07 5.21 -3.59
N ILE A 45 2.21 4.35 -4.59
CA ILE A 45 1.10 3.84 -5.40
C ILE A 45 0.88 2.36 -5.09
N CYS A 46 -0.34 1.88 -5.29
CA CYS A 46 -0.65 0.46 -5.18
C CYS A 46 -1.61 -0.03 -6.26
N GLY A 47 -1.49 -1.31 -6.60
CA GLY A 47 -2.34 -2.00 -7.56
C GLY A 47 -1.78 -3.37 -7.94
N THR A 48 -2.61 -4.26 -8.49
CA THR A 48 -2.22 -5.67 -8.73
C THR A 48 -0.91 -5.83 -9.49
N ALA A 49 -0.67 -5.00 -10.51
CA ALA A 49 0.55 -5.08 -11.33
C ALA A 49 1.75 -4.32 -10.74
N VAL A 50 1.51 -3.24 -9.99
CA VAL A 50 2.56 -2.37 -9.42
C VAL A 50 2.91 -2.73 -7.97
N GLU A 51 2.13 -3.65 -7.38
CA GLU A 51 2.18 -4.03 -5.97
C GLU A 51 2.07 -2.80 -5.05
N VAL A 52 3.12 -2.52 -4.26
CA VAL A 52 3.31 -1.31 -3.46
C VAL A 52 4.63 -0.67 -3.87
N GLN A 53 4.56 0.52 -4.47
CA GLN A 53 5.73 1.21 -5.02
C GLN A 53 5.85 2.62 -4.45
N ALA A 54 7.00 2.93 -3.83
CA ALA A 54 7.31 4.24 -3.31
C ALA A 54 7.46 5.28 -4.43
N VAL A 55 7.04 6.51 -4.16
CA VAL A 55 7.17 7.68 -5.04
C VAL A 55 8.22 8.62 -4.45
N GLY A 56 9.35 8.77 -5.14
CA GLY A 56 10.45 9.64 -4.67
C GLY A 56 10.26 11.13 -4.97
N SER A 57 9.42 11.49 -5.94
CA SER A 57 9.07 12.89 -6.23
C SER A 57 7.73 13.00 -6.95
N VAL A 58 7.07 14.15 -6.75
CA VAL A 58 5.85 14.56 -7.47
C VAL A 58 6.11 15.93 -8.06
N ASP A 59 5.96 16.08 -9.38
CA ASP A 59 6.21 17.35 -10.09
C ASP A 59 7.58 17.97 -9.81
N LYS A 60 8.61 17.14 -9.65
CA LYS A 60 9.99 17.51 -9.27
C LYS A 60 10.16 17.99 -7.82
N TYR A 61 9.09 18.06 -7.03
CA TYR A 61 9.19 18.21 -5.58
C TYR A 61 9.52 16.85 -4.98
N GLN A 62 10.62 16.79 -4.23
CA GLN A 62 11.02 15.58 -3.53
C GLN A 62 10.00 15.26 -2.43
N VAL A 63 9.55 14.01 -2.37
CA VAL A 63 8.70 13.51 -1.28
C VAL A 63 9.62 13.06 -0.15
N GLY A 64 9.47 13.65 1.05
CA GLY A 64 10.37 13.37 2.18
C GLY A 64 11.86 13.41 1.78
N ALA A 65 12.56 12.30 2.01
CA ALA A 65 13.98 12.14 1.66
C ALA A 65 14.23 11.71 0.20
N GLY A 66 13.19 11.53 -0.63
CA GLY A 66 13.30 11.04 -2.00
C GLY A 66 13.54 9.53 -2.11
N GLU A 67 13.54 8.83 -0.98
CA GLU A 67 13.80 7.40 -0.85
C GLU A 67 12.57 6.68 -0.28
N THR A 68 12.63 5.34 -0.20
CA THR A 68 11.56 4.57 0.45
C THR A 68 11.59 4.82 1.96
N GLY A 69 10.53 5.43 2.49
CA GLY A 69 10.40 5.65 3.93
C GLY A 69 10.05 4.40 4.74
N PRO A 70 10.13 4.48 6.07
CA PRO A 70 9.96 3.34 6.97
C PRO A 70 8.57 2.72 6.94
N VAL A 71 7.50 3.48 6.70
CA VAL A 71 6.13 2.94 6.65
C VAL A 71 5.95 2.12 5.37
N VAL A 72 6.31 2.67 4.21
CA VAL A 72 6.22 2.00 2.92
C VAL A 72 7.13 0.77 2.88
N ALA A 73 8.33 0.83 3.47
CA ALA A 73 9.22 -0.32 3.55
C ALA A 73 8.58 -1.51 4.29
N LYS A 74 8.01 -1.26 5.47
CA LYS A 74 7.31 -2.28 6.26
C LYS A 74 6.05 -2.79 5.57
N LEU A 75 5.30 -1.89 4.92
CA LEU A 75 4.11 -2.25 4.17
C LEU A 75 4.45 -3.19 3.00
N ARG A 76 5.54 -2.92 2.26
CA ARG A 76 6.01 -3.80 1.17
C ARG A 76 6.36 -5.20 1.67
N GLU A 77 7.00 -5.29 2.83
CA GLU A 77 7.33 -6.58 3.47
C GLU A 77 6.06 -7.35 3.84
N ARG A 78 5.08 -6.69 4.48
CA ARG A 78 3.80 -7.31 4.84
C ARG A 78 2.99 -7.73 3.63
N PHE A 79 2.90 -6.86 2.62
CA PHE A 79 2.21 -7.16 1.38
C PHE A 79 2.84 -8.36 0.66
N ARG A 80 4.17 -8.44 0.62
CA ARG A 80 4.88 -9.59 0.06
C ARG A 80 4.49 -10.88 0.78
N SER A 81 4.51 -10.88 2.11
CA SER A 81 4.14 -12.04 2.93
C SER A 81 2.70 -12.50 2.63
N VAL A 82 1.78 -11.56 2.39
CA VAL A 82 0.41 -11.87 1.99
C VAL A 82 0.37 -12.57 0.63
N VAL A 83 0.98 -11.99 -0.41
CA VAL A 83 0.82 -12.51 -1.78
C VAL A 83 1.50 -13.86 -2.00
N ILE A 84 2.47 -14.23 -1.16
CA ILE A 84 3.12 -15.55 -1.19
C ILE A 84 2.47 -16.56 -0.22
N GLY A 85 1.39 -16.17 0.49
CA GLY A 85 0.66 -17.07 1.39
C GLY A 85 1.35 -17.35 2.72
N GLU A 86 2.33 -16.54 3.12
CA GLU A 86 3.05 -16.66 4.40
C GLU A 86 2.43 -15.81 5.52
N HIS A 87 1.46 -14.95 5.18
CA HIS A 87 0.85 -14.05 6.15
C HIS A 87 -0.16 -14.77 7.05
N PRO A 88 -0.02 -14.70 8.39
CA PRO A 88 -0.79 -15.54 9.31
C PRO A 88 -2.28 -15.17 9.39
N ARG A 89 -2.65 -13.92 9.06
CA ARG A 89 -4.03 -13.44 9.21
C ARG A 89 -4.95 -13.74 8.03
N HIS A 90 -4.39 -13.91 6.82
CA HIS A 90 -5.17 -13.92 5.58
C HIS A 90 -4.83 -15.11 4.67
N PRO A 91 -4.91 -16.35 5.18
CA PRO A 91 -4.68 -17.53 4.36
C PRO A 91 -5.74 -17.70 3.26
N ASP A 92 -6.92 -17.10 3.45
CA ASP A 92 -8.07 -17.11 2.54
C ASP A 92 -7.91 -16.20 1.31
N TRP A 93 -6.94 -15.28 1.31
CA TRP A 93 -6.67 -14.43 0.14
C TRP A 93 -5.84 -15.12 -0.94
N CYS A 94 -5.22 -16.26 -0.62
CA CYS A 94 -4.46 -17.05 -1.57
C CYS A 94 -5.26 -18.28 -2.00
N THR A 95 -5.35 -18.51 -3.31
CA THR A 95 -5.90 -19.76 -3.86
C THR A 95 -4.75 -20.68 -4.27
N PRO A 96 -4.52 -21.81 -3.58
CA PRO A 96 -3.51 -22.78 -3.98
C PRO A 96 -3.85 -23.38 -5.34
N VAL A 97 -2.90 -23.34 -6.29
CA VAL A 97 -3.11 -23.89 -7.65
C VAL A 97 -2.79 -25.38 -7.69
N TYR A 98 -1.78 -25.81 -6.93
CA TYR A 98 -1.41 -27.21 -6.82
C TYR A 98 -1.79 -27.71 -5.43
N GLN A 99 -2.51 -28.84 -5.36
CA GLN A 99 -2.57 -29.59 -4.12
C GLN A 99 -1.22 -30.28 -3.95
N GLY A 100 -0.59 -30.12 -2.78
CA GLY A 100 0.64 -30.83 -2.46
C GLY A 100 0.44 -32.33 -2.72
N GLY A 101 1.40 -32.95 -3.41
CA GLY A 101 1.42 -34.40 -3.63
C GLY A 101 1.55 -35.17 -2.33
#